data_AF-A0A7J2HFU8-F1
#
_entry.id   AF-A0A7J2HFU8-F1
#
_cell.length_a   1.000
_cell.length_b   1.000
_cell.length_c   1.000
_cell.angle_alpha   90.00
_cell.angle_beta   90.00
_cell.angle_gamma   90.00
#
_symmetry.space_group_name_H-M   'P 1'
#
loop_
_entity.id
_entity.type
_entity.pdbx_description
1 polymer ?
#
loop_
_entity_poly.entity_id
_entity_poly.type
_entity_poly.pdbx_seq_one_letter_code
_entity_poly.pdbx_strand_id
1 'polypeptide(L)'
;MEEEKLVELAKLALRDELFAVKIYSMAAGLSKTGSTRDRLLKISRMEEEHADFWRKLLRRRGIDPSEVSVGFLKTSLYAVFLRLFGLALTFRLMESGERDAVELYSRMLGSPELKEDEKNALKKILEDELVHEQELAEEESRFMKMLDHIRDAVLGMNDGLVEILSVTMGLVGAYGSAFHVALSGLATIPLILHESSYPILEYVGGVSRREQDPR
;
A
#
# COMPACT_ATOMS: atom_id res chain seq x y z
N MET A 1 15.69 31.77 -8.72
CA MET A 1 15.19 31.16 -7.47
C MET A 1 13.87 30.43 -7.67
N GLU A 2 12.89 31.02 -8.35
CA GLU A 2 11.57 30.41 -8.53
C GLU A 2 11.54 29.41 -9.71
N GLU A 3 12.19 29.76 -10.82
CA GLU A 3 12.44 28.83 -11.95
C GLU A 3 13.28 27.60 -11.56
N GLU A 4 14.31 27.79 -10.72
CA GLU A 4 15.16 26.70 -10.24
C GLU A 4 14.37 25.70 -9.37
N LYS A 5 13.48 26.21 -8.50
CA LYS A 5 12.55 25.37 -7.74
C LYS A 5 11.59 24.61 -8.65
N LEU A 6 11.07 25.26 -9.70
CA LEU A 6 10.20 24.61 -10.68
C LEU A 6 10.91 23.45 -11.40
N VAL A 7 12.18 23.65 -11.77
CA VAL A 7 13.00 22.59 -12.40
C VAL A 7 13.22 21.41 -11.46
N GLU A 8 13.55 21.66 -10.19
CA GLU A 8 13.74 20.58 -9.22
C GLU A 8 12.43 19.82 -8.95
N LEU A 9 11.30 20.52 -8.84
CA LEU A 9 9.98 19.89 -8.74
C LEU A 9 9.66 19.04 -9.97
N ALA A 10 9.94 19.54 -11.17
CA ALA A 10 9.73 18.81 -12.42
C ALA A 10 10.61 17.54 -12.52
N LYS A 11 11.84 17.57 -11.98
CA LYS A 11 12.70 16.38 -11.89
C LYS A 11 12.15 15.35 -10.90
N LEU A 12 11.64 15.79 -9.76
CA LEU A 12 11.02 14.91 -8.77
C LEU A 12 9.77 14.26 -9.34
N ALA A 13 8.87 15.06 -9.91
CA ALA A 13 7.67 14.61 -10.61
C ALA A 13 8.01 13.57 -11.67
N LEU A 14 8.92 13.89 -12.60
CA LEU A 14 9.36 12.96 -13.64
C LEU A 14 9.89 11.64 -13.05
N ARG A 15 10.65 11.69 -11.95
CA ARG A 15 11.17 10.47 -11.32
C ARG A 15 10.04 9.60 -10.77
N ASP A 16 9.02 10.21 -10.19
CA ASP A 16 7.89 9.49 -9.61
C ASP A 16 6.98 8.91 -10.72
N GLU A 17 6.70 9.65 -11.79
CA GLU A 17 5.98 9.12 -12.96
C GLU A 17 6.70 7.89 -13.56
N LEU A 18 8.02 7.99 -13.80
CA LEU A 18 8.81 6.89 -14.35
C LEU A 18 8.83 5.67 -13.42
N PHE A 19 8.79 5.91 -12.11
CA PHE A 19 8.69 4.86 -11.11
C PHE A 19 7.32 4.19 -11.18
N ALA A 20 6.24 4.97 -11.26
CA ALA A 20 4.87 4.47 -11.39
C ALA A 20 4.68 3.62 -12.65
N VAL A 21 5.10 4.12 -13.83
CA VAL A 21 5.12 3.38 -15.10
C VAL A 21 5.74 2.00 -14.91
N LYS A 22 6.92 1.94 -14.28
CA LYS A 22 7.66 0.70 -14.09
C LYS A 22 6.92 -0.27 -13.18
N ILE A 23 6.38 0.19 -12.06
CA ILE A 23 5.64 -0.68 -11.13
C ILE A 23 4.33 -1.17 -11.74
N TYR A 24 3.55 -0.31 -12.39
CA TYR A 24 2.31 -0.71 -13.06
C TYR A 24 2.55 -1.70 -14.20
N SER A 25 3.60 -1.48 -15.00
CA SER A 25 4.02 -2.44 -16.04
C SER A 25 4.41 -3.80 -15.46
N MET A 26 5.16 -3.82 -14.34
CA MET A 26 5.52 -5.06 -13.65
C MET A 26 4.29 -5.77 -13.06
N ALA A 27 3.38 -5.02 -12.45
CA ALA A 27 2.11 -5.51 -11.93
C ALA A 27 1.22 -6.12 -13.01
N ALA A 28 1.14 -5.50 -14.18
CA ALA A 28 0.44 -6.04 -15.34
C ALA A 28 1.03 -7.38 -15.79
N GLY A 29 2.36 -7.53 -15.74
CA GLY A 29 3.05 -8.79 -16.05
C GLY A 29 2.77 -9.92 -15.05
N LEU A 30 2.51 -9.59 -13.78
CA LEU A 30 2.19 -10.55 -12.71
C LEU A 30 0.69 -10.90 -12.62
N SER A 31 -0.16 -10.10 -13.26
CA SER A 31 -1.61 -10.27 -13.18
C SER A 31 -2.08 -11.49 -13.98
N LYS A 32 -2.88 -12.34 -13.33
CA LYS A 32 -3.43 -13.59 -13.90
C LYS A 32 -4.65 -13.36 -14.79
N THR A 33 -5.43 -12.31 -14.51
CA THR A 33 -6.69 -11.99 -15.21
C THR A 33 -6.44 -10.95 -16.30
N GLY A 34 -6.97 -11.19 -17.50
CA GLY A 34 -6.87 -10.26 -18.63
C GLY A 34 -7.41 -8.86 -18.31
N SER A 35 -8.59 -8.77 -17.68
CA SER A 35 -9.21 -7.48 -17.33
C SER A 35 -8.36 -6.64 -16.36
N THR A 36 -7.76 -7.26 -15.34
CA THR A 36 -6.87 -6.57 -14.39
C THR A 36 -5.58 -6.12 -15.09
N ARG A 37 -4.99 -6.99 -15.91
CA ARG A 37 -3.80 -6.67 -16.71
C ARG A 37 -4.06 -5.47 -17.63
N ASP A 38 -5.17 -5.46 -18.33
CA ASP A 38 -5.52 -4.38 -19.27
C ASP A 38 -5.73 -3.05 -18.55
N ARG A 39 -6.37 -3.07 -17.36
CA ARG A 39 -6.48 -1.87 -16.51
C ARG A 39 -5.11 -1.34 -16.10
N LEU A 40 -4.22 -2.21 -15.63
CA LEU A 40 -2.87 -1.83 -15.21
C LEU A 40 -2.02 -1.28 -16.36
N LEU A 41 -2.14 -1.86 -17.55
CA LEU A 41 -1.48 -1.33 -18.74
C LEU A 41 -2.06 0.02 -19.17
N LYS A 42 -3.37 0.23 -18.99
CA LYS A 42 -3.99 1.53 -19.25
C LYS A 42 -3.44 2.59 -18.30
N ILE A 43 -3.36 2.29 -17.00
CA ILE A 43 -2.79 3.20 -16.00
C ILE A 43 -1.33 3.49 -16.34
N SER A 44 -0.51 2.45 -16.56
CA SER A 44 0.90 2.63 -16.94
C SER A 44 1.13 3.49 -18.18
N ARG A 45 0.16 3.56 -19.11
CA ARG A 45 0.25 4.45 -20.28
C ARG A 45 -0.07 5.89 -19.92
N MET A 46 -1.02 6.11 -19.01
CA MET A 46 -1.37 7.45 -18.52
C MET A 46 -0.16 8.08 -17.80
N GLU A 47 0.47 7.33 -16.90
CA GLU A 47 1.71 7.75 -16.21
C GLU A 47 2.84 8.09 -17.21
N GLU A 48 2.93 7.36 -18.32
CA GLU A 48 3.93 7.66 -19.36
C GLU A 48 3.59 8.98 -20.10
N GLU A 49 2.31 9.29 -20.31
CA GLU A 49 1.87 10.59 -20.84
C GLU A 49 2.22 11.74 -19.89
N HIS A 50 2.07 11.53 -18.58
CA HIS A 50 2.46 12.47 -17.54
C HIS A 50 3.99 12.64 -17.49
N ALA A 51 4.76 11.56 -17.54
CA ALA A 51 6.21 11.59 -17.67
C ALA A 51 6.65 12.39 -18.91
N ASP A 52 5.98 12.19 -20.04
CA ASP A 52 6.24 12.92 -21.29
C ASP A 52 6.01 14.43 -21.17
N PHE A 53 5.00 14.85 -20.41
CA PHE A 53 4.80 16.26 -20.09
C PHE A 53 6.02 16.83 -19.34
N TRP A 54 6.48 16.17 -18.27
CA TRP A 54 7.63 16.63 -17.50
C TRP A 54 8.93 16.63 -18.31
N ARG A 55 9.14 15.62 -19.17
CA ARG A 55 10.27 15.59 -20.11
C ARG A 55 10.26 16.81 -21.03
N LYS A 56 9.09 17.18 -21.59
CA LYS A 56 8.94 18.37 -22.45
C LYS A 56 9.18 19.66 -21.67
N LEU A 57 8.66 19.75 -20.43
CA LEU A 57 8.83 20.90 -19.55
C LEU A 57 10.31 21.16 -19.24
N LEU A 58 11.05 20.10 -18.89
CA LEU A 58 12.50 20.15 -18.61
C LEU A 58 13.32 20.51 -19.85
N ARG A 59 13.03 19.90 -21.00
CA ARG A 59 13.71 20.23 -22.28
C ARG A 59 13.54 21.69 -22.67
N ARG A 60 12.35 22.27 -22.48
CA ARG A 60 12.09 23.70 -22.73
C ARG A 60 12.91 24.64 -21.84
N ARG A 61 13.32 24.14 -20.67
CA ARG A 61 14.17 24.86 -19.70
C ARG A 61 15.65 24.48 -19.83
N GLY A 62 16.03 23.77 -20.90
CA GLY A 62 17.42 23.43 -21.21
C GLY A 62 18.01 22.27 -20.39
N ILE A 63 17.18 21.52 -19.66
CA ILE A 63 17.60 20.36 -18.86
C ILE A 63 17.40 19.09 -19.69
N ASP A 64 18.38 18.19 -19.69
CA ASP A 64 18.22 16.87 -20.29
C ASP A 64 17.45 15.94 -19.34
N PRO A 65 16.23 15.51 -19.68
CA PRO A 65 15.47 14.59 -18.84
C PRO A 65 16.11 13.20 -18.71
N SER A 66 17.10 12.84 -19.55
CA SER A 66 17.81 11.57 -19.44
C SER A 66 18.61 11.43 -18.12
N GLU A 67 18.93 12.55 -17.49
CA GLU A 67 19.62 12.59 -16.19
C GLU A 67 18.71 12.15 -15.03
N VAL A 68 17.38 12.17 -15.23
CA VAL A 68 16.40 11.75 -14.23
C VAL A 68 16.21 10.24 -14.34
N SER A 69 16.88 9.50 -13.45
CA SER A 69 16.72 8.05 -13.35
C SER A 69 15.95 7.64 -12.10
N VAL A 70 15.24 6.53 -12.22
CA VAL A 70 14.60 5.85 -11.09
C VAL A 70 15.63 4.97 -10.39
N GLY A 71 15.78 5.16 -9.08
CA GLY A 71 16.72 4.36 -8.29
C GLY A 71 16.39 2.87 -8.34
N PHE A 72 17.33 2.06 -8.83
CA PHE A 72 17.16 0.60 -8.97
C PHE A 72 16.72 -0.06 -7.65
N LEU A 73 17.28 0.39 -6.52
CA LEU A 73 16.95 -0.15 -5.20
C LEU A 73 15.48 0.09 -4.82
N LYS A 74 14.95 1.31 -5.07
CA LYS A 74 13.53 1.65 -4.82
C LYS A 74 12.63 0.73 -5.66
N THR A 75 12.89 0.60 -6.97
CA THR A 75 12.09 -0.29 -7.82
C THR A 75 12.15 -1.74 -7.35
N SER A 76 13.34 -2.27 -7.05
CA SER A 76 13.48 -3.67 -6.63
C SER A 76 12.76 -3.95 -5.32
N LEU A 77 12.80 -3.02 -4.36
CA LEU A 77 12.06 -3.15 -3.10
C LEU A 77 10.55 -3.24 -3.36
N TYR A 78 10.00 -2.33 -4.16
CA TYR A 78 8.57 -2.36 -4.50
C TYR A 78 8.19 -3.57 -5.34
N ALA A 79 9.08 -4.07 -6.20
CA ALA A 79 8.86 -5.31 -6.95
C ALA A 79 8.76 -6.54 -6.05
N VAL A 80 9.58 -6.60 -5.00
CA VAL A 80 9.50 -7.64 -3.96
C VAL A 80 8.21 -7.48 -3.17
N PHE A 81 7.90 -6.24 -2.75
CA PHE A 81 6.68 -5.93 -2.01
C PHE A 81 5.42 -6.32 -2.78
N LEU A 82 5.37 -6.02 -4.07
CA LEU A 82 4.32 -6.39 -5.00
C LEU A 82 4.11 -7.91 -5.08
N ARG A 83 5.19 -8.70 -5.04
CA ARG A 83 5.09 -10.17 -5.02
C ARG A 83 4.61 -10.72 -3.67
N LEU A 84 5.01 -10.09 -2.57
CA LEU A 84 4.72 -10.60 -1.22
C LEU A 84 3.34 -10.18 -0.71
N PHE A 85 2.97 -8.93 -0.93
CA PHE A 85 1.75 -8.32 -0.37
C PHE A 85 0.66 -8.07 -1.42
N GLY A 86 0.98 -8.22 -2.70
CA GLY A 86 0.03 -8.08 -3.80
C GLY A 86 -0.20 -6.63 -4.25
N LEU A 87 -1.14 -6.49 -5.20
CA LEU A 87 -1.42 -5.23 -5.92
C LEU A 87 -1.96 -4.14 -5.00
N ALA A 88 -3.00 -4.46 -4.22
CA ALA A 88 -3.71 -3.48 -3.40
C ALA A 88 -2.80 -2.76 -2.40
N LEU A 89 -1.96 -3.49 -1.66
CA LEU A 89 -1.06 -2.87 -0.68
C LEU A 89 0.08 -2.09 -1.34
N THR A 90 0.55 -2.55 -2.51
CA THR A 90 1.63 -1.86 -3.23
C THR A 90 1.17 -0.52 -3.77
N PHE A 91 -0.02 -0.45 -4.37
CA PHE A 91 -0.56 0.79 -4.91
C PHE A 91 -0.92 1.78 -3.81
N ARG A 92 -1.45 1.30 -2.67
CA ARG A 92 -1.62 2.12 -1.47
C ARG A 92 -0.35 2.83 -1.02
N LEU A 93 0.78 2.12 -1.05
CA LEU A 93 2.07 2.72 -0.70
C LEU A 93 2.55 3.74 -1.74
N MET A 94 2.19 3.58 -3.01
CA MET A 94 2.51 4.53 -4.06
C MET A 94 1.66 5.80 -3.95
N GLU A 95 0.34 5.65 -3.79
CA GLU A 95 -0.64 6.75 -3.63
C GLU A 95 -0.28 7.71 -2.50
N SER A 96 0.30 7.21 -1.42
CA SER A 96 0.72 8.06 -0.31
C SER A 96 1.72 9.15 -0.74
N GLY A 97 2.52 8.90 -1.78
CA GLY A 97 3.41 9.91 -2.36
C GLY A 97 2.73 10.83 -3.39
N GLU A 98 1.66 10.37 -4.04
CA GLU A 98 0.92 11.14 -5.04
C GLU A 98 0.10 12.28 -4.40
N ARG A 99 -0.44 12.08 -3.19
CA ARG A 99 -1.11 13.15 -2.43
C ARG A 99 -0.23 14.39 -2.22
N ASP A 100 1.04 14.17 -1.87
CA ASP A 100 2.00 15.25 -1.71
C ASP A 100 2.29 15.93 -3.06
N ALA A 101 2.31 15.15 -4.15
CA ALA A 101 2.51 15.67 -5.51
C ALA A 101 1.33 16.54 -5.97
N VAL A 102 0.08 16.15 -5.72
CA VAL A 102 -1.14 16.93 -6.04
C VAL A 102 -1.10 18.31 -5.37
N GLU A 103 -0.69 18.38 -4.10
CA GLU A 103 -0.55 19.65 -3.39
C GLU A 103 0.55 20.53 -4.04
N LEU A 104 1.69 19.92 -4.40
CA LEU A 104 2.79 20.61 -5.06
C LEU A 104 2.39 21.13 -6.45
N TYR A 105 1.71 20.32 -7.27
CA TYR A 105 1.24 20.71 -8.60
C TYR A 105 0.21 21.84 -8.53
N SER A 106 -0.69 21.80 -7.54
CA SER A 106 -1.66 22.87 -7.28
C SER A 106 -0.97 24.21 -6.98
N ARG A 107 0.13 24.18 -6.21
CA ARG A 107 0.95 25.37 -5.96
C ARG A 107 1.68 25.85 -7.22
N MET A 108 2.16 24.93 -8.06
CA MET A 108 2.84 25.25 -9.32
C MET A 108 1.91 25.95 -10.32
N LEU A 109 0.61 25.66 -10.34
CA LEU A 109 -0.35 26.35 -11.22
C LEU A 109 -0.40 27.87 -11.00
N GLY A 110 -0.11 28.33 -9.77
CA GLY A 110 -0.03 29.74 -9.42
C GLY A 110 1.26 30.44 -9.87
N SER A 111 2.28 29.68 -10.32
CA SER A 111 3.59 30.25 -10.65
C SER A 111 3.55 31.02 -11.98
N PRO A 112 4.21 32.20 -12.06
CA PRO A 112 4.34 32.98 -13.29
C PRO A 112 5.28 32.36 -14.33
N GLU A 113 6.11 31.39 -13.93
CA GLU A 113 7.07 30.69 -14.80
C GLU A 113 6.43 29.65 -15.73
N LEU A 114 5.18 29.26 -15.47
CA LEU A 114 4.43 28.37 -16.35
C LEU A 114 3.71 29.17 -17.45
N LYS A 115 3.90 28.74 -18.69
CA LYS A 115 3.12 29.25 -19.83
C LYS A 115 1.68 28.73 -19.79
N GLU A 116 0.77 29.41 -20.47
CA GLU A 116 -0.65 29.04 -20.47
C GLU A 116 -0.90 27.62 -21.00
N ASP A 117 -0.13 27.17 -22.00
CA ASP A 117 -0.18 25.79 -22.50
C ASP A 117 0.30 24.78 -21.45
N GLU A 118 1.34 25.12 -20.68
CA GLU A 118 1.88 24.29 -19.60
C GLU A 118 0.93 24.22 -18.41
N LYS A 119 0.26 25.33 -18.08
CA LYS A 119 -0.79 25.37 -17.04
C LYS A 119 -1.98 24.49 -17.40
N ASN A 120 -2.43 24.54 -18.64
CA ASN A 120 -3.55 23.70 -19.09
C ASN A 120 -3.19 22.20 -19.09
N ALA A 121 -1.97 21.86 -19.51
CA ALA A 121 -1.49 20.48 -19.43
C ALA A 121 -1.34 20.00 -17.97
N LEU A 122 -0.80 20.83 -17.08
CA LEU A 122 -0.68 20.50 -15.66
C LEU A 122 -2.04 20.35 -14.96
N LYS A 123 -3.04 21.17 -15.34
CA LYS A 123 -4.42 20.99 -14.87
C LYS A 123 -4.99 19.64 -15.26
N LYS A 124 -4.74 19.19 -16.49
CA LYS A 124 -5.19 17.88 -16.95
C LYS A 124 -4.56 16.75 -16.12
N ILE A 125 -3.25 16.82 -15.86
CA ILE A 125 -2.57 15.85 -14.98
C ILE A 125 -3.22 15.87 -13.60
N LEU A 126 -3.43 17.05 -13.01
CA LEU A 126 -4.07 17.18 -11.70
C LEU A 126 -5.50 16.60 -11.67
N GLU A 127 -6.27 16.77 -12.73
CA GLU A 127 -7.60 16.17 -12.87
C GLU A 127 -7.53 14.64 -12.93
N ASP A 128 -6.57 14.09 -13.70
CA ASP A 128 -6.33 12.65 -13.79
C ASP A 128 -5.99 12.08 -12.40
N GLU A 129 -5.09 12.73 -11.64
CA GLU A 129 -4.70 12.34 -10.27
C GLU A 129 -5.87 12.37 -9.28
N LEU A 130 -6.70 13.41 -9.34
CA LEU A 130 -7.87 13.53 -8.45
C LEU A 130 -8.93 12.46 -8.73
N VAL A 131 -9.10 12.07 -10.00
CA VAL A 131 -9.98 10.95 -10.38
C VAL A 131 -9.40 9.63 -9.87
N HIS A 132 -8.09 9.44 -9.98
CA HIS A 132 -7.41 8.27 -9.42
C HIS A 132 -7.63 8.16 -7.90
N GLU A 133 -7.47 9.25 -7.14
CA GLU A 133 -7.74 9.25 -5.70
C GLU A 133 -9.19 8.84 -5.36
N GLN A 134 -10.17 9.32 -6.13
CA GLN A 134 -11.59 8.97 -5.91
C GLN A 134 -11.88 7.49 -6.18
N GLU A 135 -11.32 6.89 -7.23
CA GLU A 135 -11.46 5.46 -7.50
C GLU A 135 -10.90 4.59 -6.36
N LEU A 136 -9.94 5.12 -5.61
CA LEU A 136 -9.22 4.43 -4.55
C LEU A 136 -9.83 4.64 -3.17
N ALA A 137 -10.52 5.76 -2.93
CA ALA A 137 -11.25 6.01 -1.68
C ALA A 137 -12.27 4.89 -1.36
N GLU A 138 -12.91 4.30 -2.39
CA GLU A 138 -13.83 3.18 -2.21
C GLU A 138 -13.11 1.89 -1.77
N GLU A 139 -11.88 1.66 -2.23
CA GLU A 139 -11.05 0.55 -1.77
C GLU A 139 -10.52 0.74 -0.35
N GLU A 140 -10.43 2.00 0.11
CA GLU A 140 -9.84 2.36 1.40
C GLU A 140 -10.70 1.86 2.54
N SER A 141 -12.02 1.98 2.38
CA SER A 141 -12.99 1.44 3.33
C SER A 141 -12.82 -0.08 3.53
N ARG A 142 -12.50 -0.83 2.46
CA ARG A 142 -12.25 -2.27 2.56
C ARG A 142 -10.90 -2.57 3.22
N PHE A 143 -9.88 -1.80 2.90
CA PHE A 143 -8.55 -1.95 3.50
C PHE A 143 -8.55 -1.61 5.00
N MET A 144 -9.21 -0.52 5.40
CA MET A 144 -9.35 -0.14 6.81
C MET A 144 -10.08 -1.22 7.61
N LYS A 145 -11.12 -1.82 7.03
CA LYS A 145 -11.76 -3.00 7.65
C LYS A 145 -10.77 -4.15 7.81
N MET A 146 -9.96 -4.48 6.81
CA MET A 146 -8.93 -5.53 6.94
C MET A 146 -7.92 -5.19 8.04
N LEU A 147 -7.47 -3.93 8.13
CA LEU A 147 -6.56 -3.47 9.17
C LEU A 147 -7.18 -3.58 10.57
N ASP A 148 -8.46 -3.25 10.73
CA ASP A 148 -9.17 -3.44 11.99
C ASP A 148 -9.16 -4.93 12.39
N HIS A 149 -9.42 -5.85 11.46
CA HIS A 149 -9.36 -7.29 11.74
C HIS A 149 -7.94 -7.75 12.14
N ILE A 150 -6.90 -7.23 11.47
CA ILE A 150 -5.50 -7.54 11.83
C ILE A 150 -5.18 -6.98 13.22
N ARG A 151 -5.59 -5.75 13.51
CA ARG A 151 -5.42 -5.14 14.82
C ARG A 151 -6.08 -5.98 15.91
N ASP A 152 -7.33 -6.38 15.70
CA ASP A 152 -8.09 -7.15 16.68
C ASP A 152 -7.46 -8.56 16.88
N ALA A 153 -6.95 -9.18 15.81
CA ALA A 153 -6.20 -10.44 15.92
C ALA A 153 -4.88 -10.29 16.69
N VAL A 154 -4.14 -9.20 16.46
CA VAL A 154 -2.89 -8.91 17.19
C VAL A 154 -3.16 -8.61 18.66
N LEU A 155 -4.23 -7.86 18.96
CA LEU A 155 -4.66 -7.60 20.34
C LEU A 155 -5.06 -8.90 21.04
N GLY A 156 -5.85 -9.76 20.39
CA GLY A 156 -6.20 -11.08 20.93
C GLY A 156 -4.98 -11.99 21.14
N MET A 157 -3.99 -11.93 20.24
CA MET A 157 -2.73 -12.66 20.41
C MET A 157 -1.93 -12.12 21.60
N ASN A 158 -1.89 -10.80 21.79
CA ASN A 158 -1.22 -10.17 22.93
C ASN A 158 -1.89 -10.57 24.25
N ASP A 159 -3.22 -10.58 24.31
CA ASP A 159 -3.96 -11.01 25.50
C ASP A 159 -3.70 -12.49 25.81
N GLY A 160 -3.70 -13.36 24.80
CA GLY A 160 -3.34 -14.77 24.96
C GLY A 160 -1.90 -14.99 25.43
N LEU A 161 -0.94 -14.19 24.94
CA LEU A 161 0.45 -14.22 25.42
C LEU A 161 0.55 -13.78 26.88
N VAL A 162 -0.17 -12.73 27.28
CA VAL A 162 -0.22 -12.25 28.66
C VAL A 162 -0.84 -13.31 29.58
N GLU A 163 -1.89 -14.01 29.13
CA GLU A 163 -2.53 -15.09 29.88
C GLU A 163 -1.58 -16.27 30.10
N ILE A 164 -0.91 -16.74 29.03
CA ILE A 164 0.08 -17.84 29.13
C ILE A 164 1.22 -17.43 30.07
N LEU A 165 1.71 -16.19 29.97
CA LEU A 165 2.80 -15.70 30.82
C LEU A 165 2.37 -15.62 32.29
N SER A 166 1.15 -15.15 32.56
CA SER A 166 0.58 -15.05 33.91
C SER A 166 0.38 -16.42 34.55
N VAL A 167 -0.17 -17.38 33.80
CA VAL A 167 -0.30 -18.78 34.25
C VAL A 167 1.07 -19.39 34.51
N THR A 168 2.03 -19.19 33.62
CA THR A 168 3.40 -19.69 33.79
C THR A 168 4.06 -19.10 35.03
N MET A 169 3.93 -17.80 35.27
CA MET A 169 4.44 -17.14 36.47
C MET A 169 3.77 -17.65 37.75
N GLY A 170 2.45 -17.86 37.73
CA GLY A 170 1.71 -18.45 38.85
C GLY A 170 2.18 -19.87 39.17
N LEU A 171 2.42 -20.69 38.14
CA LEU A 171 2.96 -22.04 38.28
C LEU A 171 4.39 -22.04 38.82
N VAL A 172 5.25 -21.11 38.38
CA VAL A 172 6.61 -20.93 38.94
C VAL A 172 6.54 -20.60 40.42
N GLY A 173 5.66 -19.68 40.83
CA GLY A 173 5.46 -19.32 42.23
C GLY A 173 4.92 -20.47 43.09
N ALA A 174 4.05 -21.31 42.54
CA ALA A 174 3.43 -22.43 43.26
C ALA A 174 4.37 -23.64 43.43
N TYR A 175 5.15 -23.98 42.40
CA TYR A 175 5.91 -25.23 42.37
C TYR A 175 7.43 -25.07 42.52
N GLY A 176 7.98 -23.86 42.37
CA GLY A 176 9.39 -23.53 42.61
C GLY A 176 10.43 -24.28 41.78
N SER A 177 10.02 -25.19 40.90
CA SER A 177 10.89 -26.05 40.09
C SER A 177 10.46 -26.02 38.63
N ALA A 178 11.40 -25.68 37.75
CA ALA A 178 11.15 -25.49 36.32
C ALA A 178 10.56 -26.73 35.62
N PHE A 179 10.86 -27.93 36.12
CA PHE A 179 10.34 -29.19 35.58
C PHE A 179 8.83 -29.35 35.80
N HIS A 180 8.32 -29.05 37.00
CA HIS A 180 6.89 -29.16 37.30
C HIS A 180 6.09 -28.08 36.59
N VAL A 181 6.64 -26.87 36.46
CA VAL A 181 6.06 -25.77 35.68
C VAL A 181 5.91 -26.17 34.21
N ALA A 182 6.96 -26.74 33.61
CA ALA A 182 6.94 -27.19 32.22
C ALA A 182 5.91 -28.31 32.00
N LEU A 183 5.81 -29.26 32.94
CA LEU A 183 4.86 -30.37 32.86
C LEU A 183 3.40 -29.88 33.01
N SER A 184 3.12 -28.95 33.93
CA SER A 184 1.80 -28.33 34.07
C SER A 184 1.44 -27.45 32.87
N GLY A 185 2.39 -26.69 32.33
CA GLY A 185 2.16 -25.86 31.14
C GLY A 185 1.75 -26.71 29.93
N LEU A 186 2.40 -27.85 29.71
CA LEU A 186 2.03 -28.80 28.64
C LEU A 186 0.61 -29.37 28.80
N ALA A 187 0.12 -29.56 30.02
CA ALA A 187 -1.23 -30.03 30.28
C ALA A 187 -2.29 -28.93 30.16
N THR A 188 -1.94 -27.67 30.48
CA THR A 188 -2.87 -26.53 30.48
C THR A 188 -2.97 -25.83 29.11
N ILE A 189 -1.90 -25.81 28.30
CA ILE A 189 -1.89 -25.18 26.96
C ILE A 189 -3.02 -25.70 26.04
N PRO A 190 -3.28 -27.02 25.95
CA PRO A 190 -4.40 -27.53 25.15
C PRO A 190 -5.78 -27.09 25.64
N LEU A 191 -5.94 -26.83 26.95
CA LEU A 191 -7.20 -26.42 27.56
C LEU A 191 -7.52 -24.95 27.23
N ILE A 192 -6.51 -24.08 27.33
CA ILE A 192 -6.61 -22.65 26.97
C ILE A 192 -6.86 -22.49 25.47
N LEU A 193 -6.16 -23.25 24.63
CA LEU A 193 -6.36 -23.23 23.17
C LEU A 193 -7.75 -23.75 22.75
N HIS A 194 -8.33 -24.68 23.50
CA HIS A 194 -9.68 -25.18 23.23
C HIS A 194 -10.75 -24.12 23.55
N GLU A 195 -10.56 -23.34 24.61
CA GLU A 195 -11.50 -22.28 25.03
C GLU A 195 -11.41 -21.03 24.13
N SER A 196 -10.23 -20.72 23.57
CA SER A 196 -10.06 -19.63 22.59
C SER A 196 -10.47 -19.99 21.15
N SER A 197 -10.73 -21.28 20.86
CA SER A 197 -11.08 -21.76 19.51
C SER A 197 -12.58 -21.67 19.18
N TYR A 198 -13.44 -21.49 20.17
CA TYR A 198 -14.89 -21.40 19.99
C TYR A 198 -15.35 -20.25 19.07
N PRO A 199 -14.85 -19.00 19.19
CA PRO A 199 -15.28 -17.92 18.30
C PRO A 199 -14.82 -18.11 16.84
N ILE A 200 -13.71 -18.83 16.60
CA ILE A 200 -13.17 -19.07 15.25
C ILE A 200 -13.91 -20.21 14.54
N LEU A 201 -14.23 -21.29 15.27
CA LEU A 201 -15.00 -22.43 14.73
C LEU A 201 -16.46 -22.08 14.48
N GLU A 202 -17.07 -21.21 15.28
CA GLU A 202 -18.43 -20.71 15.03
C GLU A 202 -18.48 -19.79 13.78
N TYR A 203 -17.42 -19.02 13.53
CA TYR A 203 -17.30 -18.19 12.32
C TYR A 203 -17.15 -19.04 11.04
N VAL A 204 -16.28 -20.06 11.06
CA VAL A 204 -16.11 -21.00 9.93
C VAL A 204 -17.36 -21.88 9.73
N GLY A 205 -18.00 -22.31 10.82
CA GLY A 205 -19.28 -23.04 10.78
C GLY A 205 -20.46 -22.19 10.30
N GLY A 206 -20.47 -20.89 10.61
CA GLY A 206 -21.49 -19.94 10.18
C GLY A 206 -21.40 -19.59 8.69
N VAL A 207 -20.20 -19.53 8.13
CA VAL A 207 -19.98 -19.35 6.68
C VAL A 207 -20.47 -20.57 5.91
N SER A 208 -20.16 -21.78 6.37
CA SER A 208 -20.62 -23.02 5.70
C SER A 208 -22.13 -23.22 5.75
N ARG A 209 -22.85 -22.62 6.71
CA ARG A 209 -24.31 -22.75 6.85
C ARG A 209 -25.08 -21.73 5.99
N ARG A 210 -24.48 -20.59 5.63
CA ARG A 210 -25.09 -19.60 4.71
C ARG A 210 -24.96 -19.97 3.24
N GLU A 211 -23.99 -20.80 2.85
CA GLU A 211 -23.87 -21.29 1.48
C GLU A 211 -24.82 -22.45 1.14
N GLN A 212 -25.50 -23.04 2.13
CA GLN A 212 -26.42 -24.17 1.93
C GLN A 212 -27.92 -23.81 2.02
N ASP A 213 -28.28 -22.56 2.27
CA ASP A 213 -29.67 -22.08 2.19
C ASP A 213 -29.78 -20.89 1.21
N PRO A 214 -29.96 -21.16 -0.10
CA PRO A 214 -30.30 -20.12 -1.06
C PRO A 214 -31.81 -19.86 -0.95
N ARG A 215 -32.17 -18.72 -0.35
CA ARG A 215 -33.46 -18.06 -0.64
C ARG A 215 -33.22 -16.84 -1.49
#